data_AF-A0A6A5U1L3-F1
#
_entry.id   AF-A0A6A5U1L3-F1
#
_cell.length_a   1.000
_cell.length_b   1.000
_cell.length_c   1.000
_cell.angle_alpha   90.00
_cell.angle_beta   90.00
_cell.angle_gamma   90.00
#
_symmetry.space_group_name_H-M   'P 1'
#
loop_
_entity.id
_entity.type
_entity.pdbx_description
1 polymer ?
#
loop_
_entity_poly.entity_id
_entity_poly.type
_entity_poly.pdbx_seq_one_letter_code
_entity_poly.pdbx_strand_id
1 'polypeptide(L)'
;GGFEPNYLHNDFPARGLIDDSGKSSFKDFPFFADASEIVRIQREFFTSFIDTYYASDANVENDYGIKAWFGEVNRGSGLDFCARFPGEETKQNLIHALTQNAWLQVAHHYLNAGGPVRSSLTVPFQPGGLYKPVPTTRNIDDAALVSFFPNATASVTNIAFLTSFNRPRYRSMAQPRTLAYAYSGPEFLARFGEREIKQAADKYLKGMTTLGEKNQARKIEEDGTCTGQGLPFCGSAINPLYMPWFFSV
;
A
#
# COMPACT_ATOMS: atom_id res chain seq x y z
N GLY A 1 0.79 -14.65 8.09
CA GLY A 1 1.88 -13.69 8.35
C GLY A 1 1.69 -13.08 9.73
N GLY A 2 2.76 -12.62 10.39
CA GLY A 2 2.62 -11.91 11.68
C GLY A 2 2.00 -10.53 11.50
N PHE A 3 1.12 -10.07 12.38
CA PHE A 3 0.47 -8.77 12.24
C PHE A 3 1.43 -7.62 12.58
N GLU A 4 1.92 -7.55 13.81
CA GLU A 4 2.85 -6.49 14.27
C GLU A 4 4.20 -6.48 13.53
N PRO A 5 4.86 -7.62 13.22
CA PRO A 5 6.11 -7.60 12.47
C PRO A 5 5.97 -7.02 11.06
N ASN A 6 4.75 -7.03 10.50
CA ASN A 6 4.47 -6.52 9.16
C ASN A 6 4.01 -5.05 9.15
N TYR A 7 4.08 -4.35 10.29
CA TYR A 7 3.97 -2.89 10.28
C TYR A 7 5.11 -2.32 9.45
N LEU A 8 4.85 -1.30 8.61
CA LEU A 8 5.86 -0.71 7.71
C LEU A 8 7.17 -0.36 8.46
N HIS A 9 7.03 0.27 9.64
CA HIS A 9 8.16 0.71 10.46
C HIS A 9 8.75 -0.38 11.36
N ASN A 10 8.21 -1.62 11.32
CA ASN A 10 8.82 -2.78 11.96
C ASN A 10 9.52 -3.66 10.90
N ASP A 11 8.87 -3.91 9.77
CA ASP A 11 9.38 -4.78 8.71
C ASP A 11 10.65 -4.21 8.05
N PHE A 12 10.65 -2.93 7.67
CA PHE A 12 11.77 -2.36 6.93
C PHE A 12 13.07 -2.26 7.75
N PRO A 13 13.04 -1.84 9.04
CA PRO A 13 14.20 -1.97 9.92
C PRO A 13 14.61 -3.42 10.17
N ALA A 14 13.65 -4.35 10.36
CA ALA A 14 13.96 -5.76 10.57
C ALA A 14 14.69 -6.40 9.36
N ARG A 15 14.48 -5.86 8.16
CA ARG A 15 15.22 -6.24 6.93
C ARG A 15 16.52 -5.47 6.73
N GLY A 16 16.90 -4.59 7.67
CA GLY A 16 18.12 -3.78 7.60
C GLY A 16 18.08 -2.70 6.53
N LEU A 17 16.90 -2.28 6.08
CA LEU A 17 16.77 -1.28 5.02
C LEU A 17 16.64 0.16 5.56
N ILE A 18 16.23 0.28 6.81
CA ILE A 18 16.01 1.52 7.53
C ILE A 18 16.71 1.39 8.88
N ASP A 19 17.49 2.40 9.26
CA ASP A 19 18.17 2.44 10.54
C ASP A 19 17.27 2.96 11.68
N ASP A 20 17.77 2.95 12.91
CA ASP A 20 17.04 3.39 14.11
C ASP A 20 16.66 4.88 14.07
N SER A 21 17.29 5.68 13.20
CA SER A 21 16.94 7.09 12.98
C SER A 21 15.83 7.27 11.94
N GLY A 22 15.32 6.18 11.36
CA GLY A 22 14.33 6.19 10.30
C GLY A 22 14.93 6.49 8.92
N LYS A 23 16.25 6.43 8.76
CA LYS A 23 16.94 6.74 7.52
C LYS A 23 17.24 5.46 6.74
N SER A 24 17.07 5.54 5.41
CA SER A 24 17.41 4.48 4.49
C SER A 24 18.93 4.32 4.33
N SER A 25 19.40 3.06 4.27
CA SER A 25 20.78 2.75 3.89
C SER A 25 21.06 3.05 2.41
N PHE A 26 20.02 3.08 1.56
CA PHE A 26 20.11 3.53 0.18
C PHE A 26 19.99 5.04 0.09
N LYS A 27 20.76 5.64 -0.84
CA LYS A 27 20.67 7.07 -1.18
C LYS A 27 19.22 7.47 -1.50
N ASP A 28 18.57 6.66 -2.33
CA ASP A 28 17.20 6.85 -2.75
C ASP A 28 16.39 5.58 -2.41
N PHE A 29 15.31 5.75 -1.64
CA PHE A 29 14.35 4.65 -1.38
C PHE A 29 12.91 5.12 -1.59
N PRO A 30 12.51 5.33 -2.86
CA PRO A 30 11.26 6.02 -3.18
C PRO A 30 10.01 5.33 -2.65
N PHE A 31 10.00 3.99 -2.66
CA PHE A 31 8.89 3.21 -2.10
C PHE A 31 8.69 3.53 -0.62
N PHE A 32 9.75 3.44 0.20
CA PHE A 32 9.63 3.66 1.64
C PHE A 32 9.27 5.12 1.96
N ALA A 33 9.79 6.08 1.19
CA ALA A 33 9.46 7.50 1.36
C ALA A 33 7.96 7.77 1.14
N ASP A 34 7.38 7.27 0.03
CA ASP A 34 5.96 7.43 -0.24
C ASP A 34 5.10 6.60 0.74
N ALA A 35 5.49 5.36 1.03
CA ALA A 35 4.78 4.47 1.95
C ALA A 35 4.72 5.04 3.38
N SER A 36 5.84 5.57 3.87
CA SER A 36 5.92 6.18 5.21
C SER A 36 5.02 7.39 5.33
N GLU A 37 4.95 8.21 4.28
CA GLU A 37 4.06 9.37 4.26
C GLU A 37 2.59 8.94 4.26
N ILE A 38 2.22 7.91 3.48
CA ILE A 38 0.87 7.34 3.49
C ILE A 38 0.51 6.81 4.88
N VAL A 39 1.40 6.02 5.51
CA VAL A 39 1.16 5.46 6.85
C VAL A 39 1.08 6.57 7.89
N ARG A 40 1.90 7.63 7.80
CA ARG A 40 1.81 8.80 8.67
C ARG A 40 0.43 9.46 8.56
N ILE A 41 -0.06 9.73 7.35
CA ILE A 41 -1.38 10.35 7.13
C ILE A 41 -2.52 9.45 7.64
N GLN A 42 -2.45 8.13 7.39
CA GLN A 42 -3.42 7.16 7.91
C GLN A 42 -3.43 7.13 9.44
N ARG A 43 -2.24 7.09 10.05
CA ARG A 43 -2.09 7.08 11.51
C ARG A 43 -2.65 8.35 12.14
N GLU A 44 -2.37 9.52 11.57
CA GLU A 44 -2.91 10.79 12.06
C GLU A 44 -4.45 10.81 12.03
N PHE A 45 -5.06 10.29 10.97
CA PHE A 45 -6.50 10.14 10.89
C PHE A 45 -7.02 9.22 12.00
N PHE A 46 -6.45 8.02 12.15
CA PHE A 46 -6.91 7.07 13.17
C PHE A 46 -6.64 7.54 14.60
N THR A 47 -5.56 8.29 14.84
CA THR A 47 -5.34 8.94 16.13
C THR A 47 -6.49 9.90 16.44
N SER A 48 -6.82 10.82 15.54
CA SER A 48 -7.95 11.73 15.75
C SER A 48 -9.29 11.00 15.88
N PHE A 49 -9.48 9.93 15.11
CA PHE A 49 -10.68 9.10 15.19
C PHE A 49 -10.84 8.44 16.56
N ILE A 50 -9.80 7.75 17.04
CA ILE A 50 -9.82 7.06 18.34
C ILE A 50 -9.86 8.05 19.50
N ASP A 51 -9.15 9.17 19.43
CA ASP A 51 -9.18 10.23 20.45
C ASP A 51 -10.56 10.88 20.58
N THR A 52 -11.37 10.88 19.52
CA THR A 52 -12.74 11.43 19.55
C THR A 52 -13.68 10.56 20.38
N TYR A 53 -13.54 9.23 20.33
CA TYR A 53 -14.46 8.30 21.00
C TYR A 53 -13.93 7.74 22.33
N TYR A 54 -12.61 7.73 22.53
CA TYR A 54 -11.99 7.16 23.72
C TYR A 54 -11.05 8.18 24.38
N ALA A 55 -11.41 8.64 25.57
CA ALA A 55 -10.58 9.58 26.33
C ALA A 55 -9.34 8.92 26.97
N SER A 56 -9.39 7.60 27.21
CA SER A 56 -8.34 6.84 27.88
C SER A 56 -8.31 5.38 27.42
N ASP A 57 -7.22 4.66 27.71
CA ASP A 57 -7.14 3.21 27.49
C ASP A 57 -8.24 2.45 28.23
N ALA A 58 -8.59 2.89 29.44
CA ALA A 58 -9.70 2.32 30.20
C ALA A 58 -11.05 2.41 29.46
N ASN A 59 -11.27 3.42 28.59
CA ASN A 59 -12.50 3.46 27.79
C ASN A 59 -12.49 2.38 26.69
N VAL A 60 -11.32 2.07 26.13
CA VAL A 60 -11.16 1.03 25.10
C VAL A 60 -11.31 -0.35 25.74
N GLU A 61 -10.67 -0.59 26.90
CA GLU A 61 -10.76 -1.85 27.64
C GLU A 61 -12.19 -2.18 28.11
N ASN A 62 -12.98 -1.14 28.41
CA ASN A 62 -14.38 -1.27 28.81
C ASN A 62 -15.36 -1.33 27.63
N ASP A 63 -14.89 -1.13 26.40
CA ASP A 63 -15.70 -1.32 25.20
C ASP A 63 -15.84 -2.81 24.91
N TYR A 64 -17.04 -3.33 25.15
CA TYR A 64 -17.35 -4.75 24.94
C TYR A 64 -17.07 -5.20 23.50
N GLY A 65 -17.34 -4.35 22.50
CA GLY A 65 -17.12 -4.68 21.10
C GLY A 65 -15.64 -4.81 20.77
N ILE A 66 -14.82 -3.85 21.21
CA ILE A 66 -13.37 -3.89 21.00
C ILE A 66 -12.74 -5.06 21.75
N LYS A 67 -13.11 -5.27 23.01
CA LYS A 67 -12.63 -6.40 23.81
C LYS A 67 -12.99 -7.75 23.20
N ALA A 68 -14.24 -7.91 22.75
CA ALA A 68 -14.67 -9.13 22.08
C ALA A 68 -13.89 -9.37 20.78
N TRP A 69 -13.64 -8.31 20.00
CA TRP A 69 -12.87 -8.36 18.77
C TRP A 69 -11.40 -8.76 19.02
N PHE A 70 -10.69 -8.09 19.92
CA PHE A 70 -9.30 -8.44 20.27
C PHE A 70 -9.21 -9.86 20.84
N GLY A 71 -10.16 -10.24 21.71
CA GLY A 71 -10.25 -11.59 22.24
C GLY A 71 -10.46 -12.65 21.15
N GLU A 72 -11.30 -12.38 20.15
CA GLU A 72 -11.52 -13.31 19.03
C GLU A 72 -10.27 -13.46 18.16
N VAL A 73 -9.64 -12.35 17.78
CA VAL A 73 -8.43 -12.37 16.94
C VAL A 73 -7.27 -13.11 17.65
N ASN A 74 -7.08 -12.85 18.95
CA ASN A 74 -6.02 -13.48 19.73
C ASN A 74 -6.30 -14.94 20.10
N ARG A 75 -7.57 -15.37 20.18
CA ARG A 75 -7.94 -16.79 20.36
C ARG A 75 -7.45 -17.67 19.21
N GLY A 76 -7.37 -17.11 18.00
CA GLY A 76 -6.67 -17.75 16.90
C GLY A 76 -7.28 -19.07 16.40
N SER A 77 -8.59 -19.28 16.58
CA SER A 77 -9.27 -20.50 16.12
C SER A 77 -9.73 -20.39 14.65
N GLY A 78 -9.54 -21.46 13.87
CA GLY A 78 -10.11 -21.59 12.53
C GLY A 78 -9.28 -20.95 11.41
N LEU A 79 -9.96 -20.46 10.37
CA LEU A 79 -9.34 -19.83 9.19
C LEU A 79 -8.84 -18.40 9.46
N ASP A 80 -9.17 -17.83 10.63
CA ASP A 80 -8.97 -16.42 10.98
C ASP A 80 -7.76 -16.17 11.92
N PHE A 81 -6.81 -17.11 11.97
CA PHE A 81 -5.62 -16.98 12.82
C PHE A 81 -4.74 -15.79 12.41
N CYS A 82 -4.65 -14.79 13.28
CA CYS A 82 -3.79 -13.63 13.12
C CYS A 82 -2.59 -13.71 14.09
N ALA A 83 -1.46 -14.23 13.61
CA ALA A 83 -0.27 -14.38 14.45
C ALA A 83 0.26 -13.02 14.91
N ARG A 84 0.65 -12.90 16.20
CA ARG A 84 1.27 -11.67 16.76
C ARG A 84 0.41 -10.43 16.53
N PHE A 85 -0.89 -10.56 16.82
CA PHE A 85 -1.79 -9.43 16.98
C PHE A 85 -1.57 -8.80 18.37
N PRO A 86 -1.81 -7.48 18.56
CA PRO A 86 -1.63 -6.85 19.86
C PRO A 86 -2.45 -7.54 20.96
N GLY A 87 -1.81 -7.78 22.10
CA GLY A 87 -2.40 -8.54 23.21
C GLY A 87 -3.33 -7.74 24.11
N GLU A 88 -3.26 -6.41 24.08
CA GLU A 88 -4.00 -5.52 24.99
C GLU A 88 -4.83 -4.49 24.21
N GLU A 89 -6.05 -4.22 24.65
CA GLU A 89 -6.99 -3.28 24.04
C GLU A 89 -6.72 -1.82 24.45
N THR A 90 -5.52 -1.31 24.17
CA THR A 90 -5.18 0.10 24.41
C THR A 90 -5.55 0.98 23.21
N LYS A 91 -5.67 2.30 23.42
CA LYS A 91 -5.85 3.27 22.33
C LYS A 91 -4.73 3.15 21.29
N GLN A 92 -3.49 3.01 21.77
CA GLN A 92 -2.34 2.88 20.90
C GLN A 92 -2.43 1.63 20.02
N ASN A 93 -2.78 0.48 20.61
CA ASN A 93 -2.90 -0.78 19.86
C ASN A 93 -4.08 -0.75 18.88
N LEU A 94 -5.18 -0.10 19.25
CA LEU A 94 -6.32 0.11 18.35
C LEU A 94 -5.94 1.00 17.16
N ILE A 95 -5.23 2.11 17.40
CA ILE A 95 -4.70 2.98 16.33
C ILE A 95 -3.75 2.19 15.42
N HIS A 96 -2.86 1.36 15.98
CA HIS A 96 -1.95 0.52 15.20
C HIS A 96 -2.69 -0.50 14.35
N ALA A 97 -3.68 -1.20 14.91
CA ALA A 97 -4.45 -2.20 14.20
C ALA A 97 -5.23 -1.61 13.01
N LEU A 98 -5.89 -0.45 13.21
CA LEU A 98 -6.60 0.26 12.15
C LEU A 98 -5.65 0.81 11.09
N THR A 99 -4.53 1.41 11.51
CA THR A 99 -3.49 1.92 10.60
C THR A 99 -2.91 0.77 9.77
N GLN A 100 -2.60 -0.37 10.38
CA GLN A 100 -2.10 -1.54 9.67
C GLN A 100 -3.12 -2.08 8.68
N ASN A 101 -4.41 -2.14 9.04
CA ASN A 101 -5.44 -2.57 8.11
C ASN A 101 -5.51 -1.67 6.87
N ALA A 102 -5.45 -0.35 7.06
CA ALA A 102 -5.40 0.61 5.96
C ALA A 102 -4.09 0.52 5.15
N TRP A 103 -2.96 0.24 5.80
CA TRP A 103 -1.68 -0.01 5.14
C TRP A 103 -1.72 -1.27 4.26
N LEU A 104 -2.37 -2.35 4.70
CA LEU A 104 -2.45 -3.59 3.92
C LEU A 104 -3.15 -3.39 2.57
N GLN A 105 -4.10 -2.45 2.48
CA GLN A 105 -4.72 -2.07 1.20
C GLN A 105 -3.70 -1.44 0.24
N VAL A 106 -2.78 -0.62 0.78
CA VAL A 106 -1.69 0.00 0.02
C VAL A 106 -0.70 -1.06 -0.44
N ALA A 107 -0.29 -1.95 0.46
CA ALA A 107 0.62 -3.05 0.16
C ALA A 107 0.05 -3.98 -0.92
N HIS A 108 -1.25 -4.28 -0.84
CA HIS A 108 -1.98 -5.03 -1.85
C HIS A 108 -1.85 -4.39 -3.24
N HIS A 109 -2.08 -3.08 -3.38
CA HIS A 109 -2.02 -2.44 -4.69
C HIS A 109 -0.60 -2.20 -5.22
N TYR A 110 0.42 -2.25 -4.35
CA TYR A 110 1.81 -2.29 -4.79
C TYR A 110 2.16 -3.66 -5.41
N LEU A 111 1.71 -4.75 -4.80
CA LEU A 111 2.02 -6.12 -5.21
C LEU A 111 1.06 -6.67 -6.29
N ASN A 112 -0.19 -6.21 -6.31
CA ASN A 112 -1.28 -6.66 -7.16
C ASN A 112 -2.01 -5.46 -7.80
N ALA A 113 -3.24 -5.66 -8.29
CA ALA A 113 -4.05 -4.64 -8.94
C ALA A 113 -3.31 -3.99 -10.13
N GLY A 114 -3.15 -2.67 -10.11
CA GLY A 114 -2.42 -1.94 -11.15
C GLY A 114 -0.90 -2.03 -11.05
N GLY A 115 -0.35 -2.50 -9.92
CA GLY A 115 1.10 -2.56 -9.68
C GLY A 115 1.84 -3.38 -10.75
N PRO A 116 1.47 -4.65 -10.98
CA PRO A 116 2.14 -5.53 -11.94
C PRO A 116 2.22 -4.98 -13.37
N VAL A 117 1.09 -4.56 -13.94
CA VAL A 117 1.04 -4.06 -15.33
C VAL A 117 1.74 -2.71 -15.51
N ARG A 118 1.90 -1.93 -14.43
CA ARG A 118 2.54 -0.60 -14.47
C ARG A 118 4.01 -0.62 -14.05
N SER A 119 4.52 -1.74 -13.52
CA SER A 119 5.88 -1.78 -13.00
C SER A 119 6.51 -3.18 -13.01
N SER A 120 6.06 -4.09 -12.15
CA SER A 120 6.82 -5.30 -11.78
C SER A 120 6.75 -6.45 -12.77
N LEU A 121 5.86 -6.41 -13.77
CA LEU A 121 5.70 -7.46 -14.80
C LEU A 121 5.65 -6.87 -16.22
N THR A 122 6.54 -5.92 -16.51
CA THR A 122 6.65 -5.28 -17.82
C THR A 122 7.58 -6.07 -18.73
N VAL A 123 7.07 -6.54 -19.87
CA VAL A 123 7.89 -7.21 -20.89
C VAL A 123 8.81 -6.19 -21.61
N PRO A 124 10.05 -6.56 -21.99
CA PRO A 124 10.63 -7.91 -21.93
C PRO A 124 11.31 -8.25 -20.59
N PHE A 125 11.52 -7.29 -19.69
CA PHE A 125 12.37 -7.49 -18.50
C PHE A 125 11.77 -8.42 -17.44
N GLN A 126 10.44 -8.48 -17.33
CA GLN A 126 9.75 -9.29 -16.33
C GLN A 126 8.66 -10.16 -16.97
N PRO A 127 9.03 -11.18 -17.77
CA PRO A 127 8.06 -12.06 -18.40
C PRO A 127 7.36 -12.92 -17.34
N GLY A 128 6.08 -13.27 -17.56
CA GLY A 128 5.33 -14.15 -16.67
C GLY A 128 5.89 -15.58 -16.58
N GLY A 129 6.84 -15.94 -17.45
CA GLY A 129 7.57 -17.20 -17.44
C GLY A 129 8.59 -17.28 -18.58
N LEU A 130 9.55 -18.20 -18.46
CA LEU A 130 10.52 -18.52 -19.50
C LEU A 130 10.04 -19.69 -20.35
N TYR A 131 10.30 -19.66 -21.65
CA TYR A 131 9.82 -20.63 -22.64
C TYR A 131 10.88 -21.70 -23.00
N LYS A 132 12.07 -21.61 -22.40
CA LYS A 132 13.19 -22.55 -22.57
C LYS A 132 13.90 -22.81 -21.24
N PRO A 133 14.53 -23.98 -21.05
CA PRO A 133 15.40 -24.25 -19.90
C PRO A 133 16.59 -23.28 -19.87
N VAL A 134 16.96 -22.79 -18.69
CA VAL A 134 18.08 -21.87 -18.46
C VAL A 134 19.35 -22.35 -19.20
N PRO A 135 20.10 -21.47 -19.89
CA PRO A 135 21.30 -21.86 -20.61
C PRO A 135 22.33 -22.54 -19.70
N THR A 136 22.95 -23.62 -20.20
CA THR A 136 24.07 -24.29 -19.53
C THR A 136 25.44 -23.72 -19.91
N THR A 137 25.48 -22.82 -20.90
CA THR A 137 26.69 -22.14 -21.37
C THR A 137 26.49 -20.63 -21.36
N ARG A 138 27.60 -19.89 -21.22
CA ARG A 138 27.62 -18.43 -21.38
C ARG A 138 27.61 -18.04 -22.86
N ASN A 139 27.42 -16.75 -23.14
CA ASN A 139 27.52 -16.15 -24.48
C ASN A 139 26.57 -16.78 -25.51
N ILE A 140 25.31 -17.01 -25.12
CA ILE A 140 24.26 -17.35 -26.08
C ILE A 140 24.05 -16.18 -27.05
N ASP A 141 23.71 -16.49 -28.30
CA ASP A 141 23.39 -15.46 -29.28
C ASP A 141 22.01 -14.82 -29.04
N ASP A 142 21.73 -13.71 -29.73
CA ASP A 142 20.49 -12.95 -29.58
C ASP A 142 19.25 -13.78 -29.95
N ALA A 143 19.34 -14.65 -30.96
CA ALA A 143 18.22 -15.49 -31.38
C ALA A 143 17.89 -16.54 -30.30
N ALA A 144 18.90 -17.13 -29.70
CA ALA A 144 18.78 -18.01 -28.56
C ALA A 144 18.19 -17.25 -27.37
N LEU A 145 18.66 -16.06 -27.04
CA LEU A 145 18.12 -15.21 -25.97
C LEU A 145 16.64 -14.89 -26.19
N VAL A 146 16.25 -14.46 -27.39
CA VAL A 146 14.85 -14.16 -27.73
C VAL A 146 13.96 -15.39 -27.53
N SER A 147 14.47 -16.60 -27.78
CA SER A 147 13.69 -17.84 -27.63
C SER A 147 13.27 -18.17 -26.19
N PHE A 148 13.88 -17.54 -25.18
CA PHE A 148 13.47 -17.67 -23.77
C PHE A 148 12.22 -16.87 -23.44
N PHE A 149 11.95 -15.81 -24.18
CA PHE A 149 10.87 -14.88 -23.91
C PHE A 149 9.55 -15.34 -24.52
N PRO A 150 8.40 -14.88 -23.97
CA PRO A 150 7.13 -15.06 -24.63
C PRO A 150 7.16 -14.47 -26.05
N ASN A 151 6.59 -15.21 -27.00
CA ASN A 151 6.33 -14.65 -28.33
C ASN A 151 5.29 -13.50 -28.25
N ALA A 152 5.00 -12.85 -29.38
CA ALA A 152 4.07 -11.73 -29.41
C ALA A 152 2.68 -12.08 -28.83
N THR A 153 2.10 -13.23 -29.22
CA THR A 153 0.79 -13.68 -28.73
C THR A 153 0.79 -13.90 -27.22
N ALA A 154 1.82 -14.58 -26.69
CA ALA A 154 1.96 -14.83 -25.26
C ALA A 154 2.20 -13.52 -24.47
N SER A 155 2.97 -12.59 -25.03
CA SER A 155 3.21 -11.27 -24.43
C SER A 155 1.93 -10.46 -24.32
N VAL A 156 1.14 -10.39 -25.40
CA VAL A 156 -0.16 -9.70 -25.40
C VAL A 156 -1.12 -10.37 -24.42
N THR A 157 -1.15 -11.70 -24.36
CA THR A 157 -1.99 -12.44 -23.42
C THR A 157 -1.63 -12.13 -21.97
N ASN A 158 -0.35 -12.11 -21.63
CA ASN A 158 0.12 -11.75 -20.29
C ASN A 158 -0.23 -10.29 -19.95
N ILE A 159 0.01 -9.35 -20.86
CA ILE A 159 -0.35 -7.93 -20.64
C ILE A 159 -1.86 -7.79 -20.43
N ALA A 160 -2.68 -8.48 -21.22
CA ALA A 160 -4.14 -8.44 -21.09
C ALA A 160 -4.60 -9.00 -19.72
N PHE A 161 -4.01 -10.12 -19.30
CA PHE A 161 -4.24 -10.70 -17.98
C PHE A 161 -3.88 -9.74 -16.85
N LEU A 162 -2.68 -9.14 -16.87
CA LEU A 162 -2.26 -8.18 -15.84
C LEU A 162 -3.11 -6.91 -15.86
N THR A 163 -3.54 -6.46 -17.03
CA THR A 163 -4.46 -5.31 -17.17
C THR A 163 -5.81 -5.61 -16.53
N SER A 164 -6.25 -6.87 -16.51
CA SER A 164 -7.52 -7.27 -15.88
C SER A 164 -7.54 -7.08 -14.36
N PHE A 165 -6.38 -6.98 -13.72
CA PHE A 165 -6.25 -6.62 -12.30
C PHE A 165 -6.39 -5.10 -12.06
N ASN A 166 -6.22 -4.29 -13.09
CA ASN A 166 -6.27 -2.85 -12.95
C ASN A 166 -7.71 -2.32 -12.81
N ARG A 167 -7.90 -1.19 -12.12
CA ARG A 167 -9.22 -0.58 -11.86
C ARG A 167 -9.23 0.93 -12.11
N PRO A 168 -8.95 1.38 -13.35
CA PRO A 168 -8.83 2.81 -13.66
C PRO A 168 -10.12 3.61 -13.45
N ARG A 169 -11.30 2.96 -13.50
CA ARG A 169 -12.60 3.63 -13.37
C ARG A 169 -12.81 4.27 -11.99
N TYR A 170 -12.19 3.75 -10.93
CA TYR A 170 -12.42 4.26 -9.58
C TYR A 170 -11.97 5.71 -9.37
N ARG A 171 -10.99 6.18 -10.15
CA ARG A 171 -10.54 7.59 -10.10
C ARG A 171 -11.49 8.57 -10.78
N SER A 172 -12.30 8.09 -11.74
CA SER A 172 -13.15 8.93 -12.60
C SER A 172 -14.63 8.85 -12.23
N MET A 173 -14.97 8.19 -11.13
CA MET A 173 -16.33 8.19 -10.60
C MET A 173 -16.68 9.55 -10.01
N ALA A 174 -17.96 9.91 -10.00
CA ALA A 174 -18.45 11.14 -9.37
C ALA A 174 -18.04 11.24 -7.89
N GLN A 175 -18.00 10.10 -7.20
CA GLN A 175 -17.31 9.93 -5.93
C GLN A 175 -16.12 8.99 -6.16
N PRO A 176 -14.89 9.53 -6.28
CA PRO A 176 -13.71 8.71 -6.49
C PRO A 176 -13.55 7.69 -5.37
N ARG A 177 -13.27 6.43 -5.75
CA ARG A 177 -13.02 5.34 -4.80
C ARG A 177 -11.53 5.08 -4.63
N THR A 178 -10.71 6.13 -4.65
CA THR A 178 -9.25 6.04 -4.49
C THR A 178 -8.83 6.36 -3.06
N LEU A 179 -7.64 5.93 -2.65
CA LEU A 179 -7.11 6.03 -1.29
C LEU A 179 -7.30 7.42 -0.68
N ALA A 180 -7.07 8.48 -1.46
CA ALA A 180 -7.27 9.85 -1.01
C ALA A 180 -8.68 10.16 -0.47
N TYR A 181 -9.69 9.44 -0.93
CA TYR A 181 -11.11 9.64 -0.59
C TYR A 181 -11.66 8.59 0.39
N ALA A 182 -10.79 7.80 1.05
CA ALA A 182 -11.22 6.71 1.94
C ALA A 182 -12.21 7.15 3.03
N TYR A 183 -12.06 8.37 3.54
CA TYR A 183 -12.83 8.88 4.68
C TYR A 183 -13.61 10.18 4.38
N SER A 184 -13.73 10.58 3.11
CA SER A 184 -14.44 11.80 2.72
C SER A 184 -15.82 11.55 2.11
N GLY A 185 -16.27 10.29 2.07
CA GLY A 185 -17.57 9.92 1.55
C GLY A 185 -18.72 10.47 2.42
N PRO A 186 -19.83 10.92 1.80
CA PRO A 186 -20.96 11.50 2.55
C PRO A 186 -21.60 10.49 3.51
N GLU A 187 -21.65 9.21 3.14
CA GLU A 187 -22.18 8.16 4.02
C GLU A 187 -21.30 7.93 5.25
N PHE A 188 -19.97 7.99 5.10
CA PHE A 188 -19.04 7.89 6.22
C PHE A 188 -19.21 9.07 7.17
N LEU A 189 -19.19 10.29 6.64
CA LEU A 189 -19.32 11.51 7.43
C LEU A 189 -20.70 11.69 8.07
N ALA A 190 -21.76 11.10 7.48
CA ALA A 190 -23.08 11.08 8.10
C ALA A 190 -23.16 10.12 9.30
N ARG A 191 -22.35 9.05 9.31
CA ARG A 191 -22.28 8.09 10.43
C ARG A 191 -21.41 8.60 11.58
N PHE A 192 -20.35 9.33 11.26
CA PHE A 192 -19.39 9.88 12.21
C PHE A 192 -19.47 11.42 12.17
N GLY A 193 -20.57 11.94 12.71
CA GLY A 193 -20.98 13.35 12.56
C GLY A 193 -20.22 14.34 13.45
N GLU A 194 -19.28 13.86 14.26
CA GLU A 194 -18.44 14.67 15.13
C GLU A 194 -17.55 15.61 14.31
N ARG A 195 -17.42 16.85 14.78
CA ARG A 195 -16.65 17.89 14.09
C ARG A 195 -15.18 17.49 13.92
N GLU A 196 -14.62 16.86 14.94
CA GLU A 196 -13.26 16.38 15.01
C GLU A 196 -12.99 15.32 13.93
N ILE A 197 -13.95 14.44 13.64
CA ILE A 197 -13.86 13.44 12.58
C ILE A 197 -13.89 14.09 11.20
N LYS A 198 -14.77 15.07 11.00
CA LYS A 198 -14.79 15.84 9.75
C LYS A 198 -13.47 16.56 9.50
N GLN A 199 -12.90 17.20 10.53
CA GLN A 199 -11.60 17.87 10.44
C GLN A 199 -10.47 16.87 10.14
N ALA A 200 -10.49 15.69 10.77
CA ALA A 200 -9.54 14.62 10.49
C ALA A 200 -9.67 14.10 9.05
N ALA A 201 -10.90 13.92 8.55
CA ALA A 201 -11.17 13.50 7.17
C ALA A 201 -10.71 14.55 6.14
N ASP A 202 -10.96 15.84 6.39
CA ASP A 202 -10.49 16.94 5.54
C ASP A 202 -8.96 16.99 5.49
N LYS A 203 -8.29 16.81 6.65
CA LYS A 203 -6.83 16.75 6.75
C LYS A 203 -6.26 15.53 6.02
N TYR A 204 -6.90 14.37 6.19
CA TYR A 204 -6.53 13.13 5.49
C TYR A 204 -6.62 13.31 3.97
N LEU A 205 -7.76 13.80 3.48
CA LEU A 205 -8.00 14.05 2.06
C LEU A 205 -6.92 14.98 1.50
N LYS A 206 -6.69 16.11 2.16
CA LYS A 206 -5.65 17.06 1.76
C LYS A 206 -4.26 16.43 1.70
N GLY A 207 -3.86 15.68 2.73
CA GLY A 207 -2.56 15.03 2.78
C GLY A 207 -2.38 14.03 1.63
N MET A 208 -3.38 13.17 1.42
CA MET A 208 -3.34 12.17 0.36
C MET A 208 -3.40 12.78 -1.04
N THR A 209 -4.20 13.82 -1.26
CA THR A 209 -4.26 14.51 -2.56
C THR A 209 -2.95 15.22 -2.86
N THR A 210 -2.35 15.92 -1.89
CA THR A 210 -1.03 16.56 -2.06
C THR A 210 0.05 15.53 -2.40
N LEU A 211 0.09 14.39 -1.71
CA LEU A 211 1.02 13.32 -2.05
C LEU A 211 0.75 12.74 -3.45
N GLY A 212 -0.52 12.53 -3.80
CA GLY A 212 -0.92 12.02 -5.10
C GLY A 212 -0.59 12.96 -6.25
N GLU A 213 -0.79 14.26 -6.09
CA GLU A 213 -0.41 15.30 -7.04
C GLU A 213 1.10 15.34 -7.23
N LYS A 214 1.88 15.30 -6.13
CA LYS A 214 3.34 15.15 -6.18
C LYS A 214 3.76 13.91 -6.96
N ASN A 215 3.07 12.78 -6.74
CA ASN A 215 3.33 11.52 -7.46
C ASN A 215 2.97 11.61 -8.95
N GLN A 216 1.91 12.34 -9.33
CA GLN A 216 1.50 12.55 -10.72
C GLN A 216 2.44 13.50 -11.48
N ALA A 217 3.01 14.48 -10.77
CA ALA A 217 3.92 15.47 -11.35
C ALA A 217 5.33 14.93 -11.63
N ARG A 218 5.63 13.70 -11.19
CA ARG A 218 6.91 13.02 -11.47
C ARG A 218 7.13 12.86 -12.97
N LYS A 219 8.34 13.19 -13.41
CA LYS A 219 8.78 13.04 -14.80
C LYS A 219 10.24 12.61 -14.85
N ILE A 220 10.68 12.15 -16.01
CA ILE A 220 12.10 11.93 -16.27
C ILE A 220 12.74 13.29 -16.53
N GLU A 221 13.74 13.66 -15.74
CA GLU A 221 14.50 14.89 -15.85
C GLU A 221 15.61 14.75 -16.91
N GLU A 222 16.31 15.86 -17.21
CA GLU A 222 17.39 15.90 -18.20
C GLU A 222 18.54 14.92 -17.88
N ASP A 223 18.74 14.59 -16.61
CA ASP A 223 19.75 13.62 -16.16
C ASP A 223 19.33 12.15 -16.34
N GLY A 224 18.14 11.91 -16.90
CA GLY A 224 17.60 10.58 -17.14
C GLY A 224 16.99 9.92 -15.89
N THR A 225 16.87 10.63 -14.77
CA THR A 225 16.25 10.12 -13.53
C THR A 225 14.89 10.74 -13.26
N CYS A 226 14.04 10.03 -12.52
CA CYS A 226 12.72 10.50 -12.16
C CYS A 226 12.78 11.49 -11.00
N THR A 227 12.00 12.58 -11.10
CA THR A 227 11.89 13.65 -10.11
C THR A 227 11.78 13.12 -8.67
N GLY A 228 12.82 13.36 -7.87
CA GLY A 228 12.85 13.00 -6.45
C GLY A 228 12.85 11.48 -6.16
N GLN A 229 13.23 10.66 -7.14
CA GLN A 229 13.35 9.20 -6.97
C GLN A 229 14.71 8.63 -7.34
N GLY A 230 15.52 9.31 -8.16
CA GLY A 230 16.83 8.81 -8.57
C GLY A 230 16.78 7.52 -9.43
N LEU A 231 15.62 7.19 -10.00
CA LEU A 231 15.37 5.99 -10.81
C LEU A 231 15.20 6.36 -12.28
N PRO A 232 15.60 5.52 -13.25
CA PRO A 232 15.40 5.78 -14.69
C PRO A 232 13.95 5.57 -15.16
N PHE A 233 13.01 5.44 -14.21
CA PHE A 233 11.57 5.32 -14.44
C PHE A 233 10.84 5.97 -13.26
N CYS A 234 9.61 6.42 -13.49
CA CYS A 234 8.81 7.02 -12.43
C CYS A 234 7.92 6.00 -11.71
N GLY A 235 8.33 5.65 -10.50
CA GLY A 235 7.54 4.84 -9.57
C GLY A 235 6.28 5.60 -9.13
N SER A 236 5.12 5.06 -9.46
CA SER A 236 3.81 5.64 -9.12
C SER A 236 2.77 4.58 -8.79
N ALA A 237 3.25 3.39 -8.37
CA ALA A 237 2.42 2.26 -8.00
C ALA A 237 1.50 2.62 -6.83
N ILE A 238 2.03 3.30 -5.79
CA ILE A 238 1.30 3.68 -4.57
C ILE A 238 0.67 5.09 -4.58
N ASN A 239 0.32 5.62 -5.75
CA ASN A 239 -0.29 6.95 -5.85
C ASN A 239 -1.71 6.99 -5.22
N PRO A 240 -1.97 7.80 -4.17
CA PRO A 240 -3.28 7.84 -3.50
C PRO A 240 -4.45 8.32 -4.35
N LEU A 241 -4.19 9.04 -5.45
CA LEU A 241 -5.21 9.48 -6.42
C LEU A 241 -5.54 8.40 -7.47
N TYR A 242 -4.89 7.25 -7.40
CA TYR A 242 -5.07 6.17 -8.36
C TYR A 242 -5.54 4.88 -7.69
N MET A 243 -4.88 4.50 -6.60
CA MET A 243 -5.15 3.23 -5.95
C MET A 243 -6.47 3.25 -5.19
N PRO A 244 -7.26 2.18 -5.19
CA PRO A 244 -8.41 2.04 -4.31
C PRO A 244 -8.07 2.07 -2.81
N TRP A 245 -9.06 2.39 -1.97
CA TRP A 245 -8.98 2.22 -0.51
C TRP A 245 -9.48 0.85 -0.03
N PHE A 246 -9.45 -0.18 -0.89
CA PHE A 246 -9.93 -1.51 -0.55
C PHE A 246 -9.29 -2.57 -1.47
N PHE A 247 -9.28 -3.82 -1.03
CA PHE A 247 -8.80 -4.95 -1.82
C PHE A 247 -9.71 -5.17 -3.05
N SER A 248 -9.28 -4.67 -4.21
CA SER A 248 -10.15 -4.53 -5.38
C SER A 248 -10.15 -5.71 -6.36
N VAL A 249 -9.18 -6.62 -6.22
CA VAL A 249 -8.96 -7.80 -7.07
C VAL A 249 -7.98 -8.77 -6.42
#